data_AF-V5I7P9-F1
#
_entry.id   AF-V5I7P9-F1
#
_cell.length_a   1.000
_cell.length_b   1.000
_cell.length_c   1.000
_cell.angle_alpha   90.00
_cell.angle_beta   90.00
_cell.angle_gamma   90.00
#
_symmetry.space_group_name_H-M   'P 1'
#
loop_
_entity.id
_entity.type
_entity.pdbx_description
1 polymer ?
#
loop_
_entity_poly.entity_id
_entity_poly.type
_entity_poly.pdbx_seq_one_letter_code
_entity_poly.pdbx_strand_id
1 'polypeptide(L)'
;MPHYRWKTSFLSDVISGFTVAVMHIPQGMAYALLGNVPPVVGIYMAFFPVLVYLFFGTSRHNSMGTFAVACLMTGKAVLEYSDPYYFQTESNSNITVDSITEVTIIKYSPIEVATAVTITVAIFQLAMYILQLGAVSALLSETLVSGFTTGAAIHV
;
A
#
# COMPACT_ATOMS: atom_id res chain seq x y z
N MET A 1 25.93 -16.34 -3.73
CA MET A 1 25.37 -17.36 -2.80
C MET A 1 25.82 -18.75 -3.26
N PRO A 2 26.81 -19.43 -2.62
CA PRO A 2 27.42 -20.64 -3.17
C PRO A 2 26.81 -21.99 -2.75
N HIS A 3 25.82 -22.02 -1.84
CA HIS A 3 25.31 -23.27 -1.25
C HIS A 3 23.79 -23.49 -1.40
N TYR A 4 23.20 -23.10 -2.53
CA TYR A 4 21.78 -23.38 -2.78
C TYR A 4 21.61 -24.79 -3.36
N ARG A 5 20.91 -25.68 -2.63
CA ARG A 5 20.62 -27.06 -3.07
C ARG A 5 19.41 -27.06 -3.99
N TRP A 6 19.62 -26.66 -5.24
CA TRP A 6 18.59 -26.51 -6.29
C TRP A 6 17.62 -27.69 -6.40
N LYS A 7 18.08 -28.93 -6.20
CA LYS A 7 17.22 -30.12 -6.41
C LYS A 7 16.20 -30.37 -5.29
N THR A 8 16.46 -29.93 -4.06
CA THR A 8 15.53 -30.12 -2.93
C THR A 8 14.78 -28.86 -2.55
N SER A 9 15.40 -27.68 -2.68
CA SER A 9 14.78 -26.42 -2.29
C SER A 9 13.86 -25.83 -3.36
N PHE A 10 14.06 -26.15 -4.64
CA PHE A 10 13.24 -25.57 -5.71
C PHE A 10 11.76 -25.96 -5.60
N LEU A 11 11.45 -27.24 -5.33
CA LEU A 11 10.06 -27.69 -5.21
C LEU A 11 9.38 -27.05 -3.98
N SER A 12 10.10 -26.96 -2.86
CA SER A 12 9.61 -26.32 -1.64
C SER A 12 9.40 -24.81 -1.81
N ASP A 13 10.28 -24.14 -2.53
CA ASP A 13 10.20 -22.70 -2.80
C ASP A 13 9.05 -22.39 -3.77
N VAL A 14 8.79 -23.24 -4.76
CA VAL A 14 7.66 -23.10 -5.69
C VAL A 14 6.31 -23.28 -4.97
N ILE A 15 6.19 -24.32 -4.15
CA ILE A 15 4.95 -24.57 -3.38
C ILE A 15 4.72 -23.42 -2.39
N SER A 16 5.76 -23.01 -1.65
CA SER A 16 5.71 -21.89 -0.72
C SER A 16 5.34 -20.58 -1.41
N GLY A 17 5.97 -20.26 -2.56
CA GLY A 17 5.68 -19.07 -3.33
C GLY A 17 4.25 -19.04 -3.86
N PHE A 18 3.72 -20.17 -4.31
CA PHE A 18 2.32 -20.28 -4.73
C PHE A 18 1.36 -20.05 -3.55
N THR A 19 1.61 -20.66 -2.40
CA THR A 19 0.80 -20.43 -1.19
C THR A 19 0.80 -18.96 -0.76
N VAL A 20 1.97 -18.31 -0.75
CA VAL A 20 2.08 -16.87 -0.43
C VAL A 20 1.32 -16.02 -1.44
N ALA A 21 1.42 -16.34 -2.74
CA ALA A 21 0.70 -15.62 -3.79
C ALA A 21 -0.83 -15.72 -3.62
N VAL A 22 -1.35 -16.91 -3.29
CA VAL A 22 -2.79 -17.11 -3.04
C VAL A 22 -3.25 -16.32 -1.81
N MET A 23 -2.46 -16.25 -0.74
CA MET A 23 -2.79 -15.48 0.46
C MET A 23 -2.75 -13.96 0.22
N HIS A 24 -1.88 -13.48 -0.67
CA HIS A 24 -1.76 -12.06 -0.99
C HIS A 24 -2.98 -11.48 -1.72
N ILE A 25 -3.73 -12.29 -2.47
CA ILE A 25 -4.91 -11.82 -3.22
C ILE A 25 -5.98 -11.22 -2.29
N PRO A 26 -6.55 -11.97 -1.31
CA PRO A 26 -7.53 -11.41 -0.39
C PRO A 26 -6.94 -10.33 0.52
N GLN A 27 -5.68 -10.50 0.97
CA GLN A 27 -5.03 -9.54 1.84
C GLN A 27 -4.82 -8.17 1.16
N GLY A 28 -4.35 -8.16 -0.10
CA GLY A 28 -4.16 -6.93 -0.87
C GLY A 28 -5.48 -6.21 -1.15
N MET A 29 -6.56 -6.95 -1.46
CA MET A 29 -7.89 -6.36 -1.64
C MET A 29 -8.41 -5.73 -0.35
N ALA A 30 -8.27 -6.40 0.80
CA ALA A 30 -8.68 -5.86 2.09
C ALA A 30 -7.94 -4.56 2.43
N TYR A 31 -6.64 -4.49 2.15
CA TYR A 31 -5.84 -3.29 2.42
C TYR A 31 -6.13 -2.12 1.47
N ALA A 32 -6.48 -2.39 0.22
CA ALA A 32 -6.98 -1.33 -0.69
C ALA A 32 -8.27 -0.71 -0.17
N LEU A 33 -9.19 -1.52 0.36
CA LEU A 33 -10.42 -1.03 0.98
C LEU A 33 -10.13 -0.16 2.21
N LEU A 34 -9.17 -0.53 3.06
CA LEU A 34 -8.72 0.31 4.18
C LEU A 34 -8.13 1.66 3.68
N GLY A 35 -7.52 1.67 2.50
CA GLY A 35 -6.98 2.85 1.84
C GLY A 35 -7.98 3.72 1.10
N ASN A 36 -9.29 3.40 1.11
CA ASN A 36 -10.33 4.07 0.33
C ASN A 36 -10.03 4.13 -1.19
N VAL A 37 -9.36 3.10 -1.71
CA VAL A 37 -9.08 2.96 -3.15
C VAL A 37 -9.71 1.67 -3.70
N PRO A 38 -9.95 1.58 -5.02
CA PRO A 38 -10.53 0.37 -5.61
C PRO A 38 -9.71 -0.89 -5.27
N PRO A 39 -10.33 -2.05 -4.98
CA PRO A 39 -9.63 -3.28 -4.61
C PRO A 39 -8.56 -3.74 -5.61
N VAL A 40 -8.76 -3.43 -6.89
CA VAL A 40 -7.83 -3.71 -7.99
C VAL A 40 -6.45 -3.07 -7.74
N VAL A 41 -6.42 -1.89 -7.11
CA VAL A 41 -5.17 -1.18 -6.77
C VAL A 41 -4.36 -1.96 -5.75
N GLY A 42 -5.02 -2.66 -4.83
CA GLY A 42 -4.35 -3.51 -3.83
C GLY A 42 -3.59 -4.67 -4.45
N ILE A 43 -4.14 -5.26 -5.51
CA ILE A 43 -3.45 -6.31 -6.28
C ILE A 43 -2.23 -5.75 -7.00
N TYR A 44 -2.33 -4.54 -7.57
CA TYR A 44 -1.17 -3.86 -8.18
C TYR A 44 -0.07 -3.57 -7.14
N MET A 45 -0.45 -3.07 -5.96
CA MET A 45 0.48 -2.82 -4.86
C MET A 45 1.07 -4.09 -4.25
N ALA A 46 0.42 -5.25 -4.38
CA ALA A 46 0.96 -6.52 -3.91
C ALA A 46 1.92 -7.17 -4.92
N PHE A 47 1.70 -6.96 -6.23
CA PHE A 47 2.47 -7.61 -7.29
C PHE A 47 3.75 -6.86 -7.66
N PHE A 48 3.66 -5.55 -7.94
CA PHE A 48 4.79 -4.78 -8.47
C PHE A 48 5.97 -4.65 -7.47
N PRO A 49 5.76 -4.37 -6.17
CA PRO A 49 6.87 -4.26 -5.22
C PRO A 49 7.65 -5.56 -5.04
N VAL A 50 6.98 -6.70 -5.08
CA VAL A 50 7.63 -8.02 -5.00
C VAL A 50 8.52 -8.25 -6.23
N LEU A 51 8.04 -7.88 -7.42
CA LEU A 51 8.83 -7.97 -8.66
C LEU A 51 10.06 -7.04 -8.62
N VAL A 52 9.89 -5.80 -8.15
CA VAL A 52 11.01 -4.86 -7.99
C VAL A 52 12.00 -5.37 -6.94
N TYR A 53 11.52 -5.92 -5.82
CA TYR A 53 12.37 -6.51 -4.78
C TYR A 53 13.17 -7.72 -5.28
N LEU A 54 12.66 -8.50 -6.24
CA LEU A 54 13.41 -9.60 -6.84
C LEU A 54 14.71 -9.13 -7.52
N PHE A 55 14.69 -7.96 -8.17
CA PHE A 55 15.86 -7.43 -8.88
C PHE A 55 16.82 -6.65 -7.97
N PHE A 56 16.29 -5.90 -6.99
CA PHE A 56 17.09 -5.01 -6.14
C PHE A 56 17.30 -5.52 -4.70
N GLY A 57 16.68 -6.65 -4.34
CA GLY A 57 16.67 -7.19 -2.98
C GLY A 57 18.00 -7.82 -2.58
N THR A 58 18.55 -7.36 -1.45
CA THR A 58 19.79 -7.88 -0.87
C THR A 58 19.54 -9.03 0.12
N SER A 59 18.29 -9.27 0.55
CA SER A 59 17.96 -10.23 1.60
C SER A 59 16.96 -11.29 1.12
N ARG A 60 17.28 -12.57 1.37
CA ARG A 60 16.56 -13.73 0.84
C ARG A 60 15.24 -14.05 1.56
N HIS A 61 15.04 -13.52 2.76
CA HIS A 61 13.92 -13.88 3.65
C HIS A 61 12.95 -12.72 3.92
N ASN A 62 13.22 -11.52 3.40
CA ASN A 62 12.34 -10.38 3.63
C ASN A 62 11.34 -10.27 2.47
N SER A 63 10.05 -10.38 2.79
CA SER A 63 8.98 -10.16 1.82
C SER A 63 8.47 -8.73 1.98
N MET A 64 8.77 -7.89 0.99
CA MET A 64 8.18 -6.55 0.92
C MET A 64 6.76 -6.68 0.36
N GLY A 65 5.77 -6.30 1.16
CA GLY A 65 4.36 -6.38 0.81
C GLY A 65 3.58 -5.16 1.27
N THR A 66 2.27 -5.19 1.05
CA THR A 66 1.32 -4.17 1.51
C THR A 66 1.20 -4.21 3.04
N PHE A 67 1.25 -3.05 3.71
CA PHE A 67 1.18 -2.94 5.17
C PHE A 67 -0.09 -2.23 5.63
N ALA A 68 -0.85 -2.85 6.55
CA ALA A 68 -2.16 -2.36 6.98
C ALA A 68 -2.13 -0.91 7.50
N VAL A 69 -1.13 -0.56 8.31
CA VAL A 69 -1.03 0.78 8.91
C VAL A 69 -0.72 1.85 7.85
N ALA A 70 0.11 1.52 6.86
CA ALA A 70 0.42 2.43 5.76
C ALA A 70 -0.83 2.69 4.88
N CYS A 71 -1.63 1.64 4.64
CA CYS A 71 -2.91 1.76 3.94
C CYS A 71 -3.91 2.61 4.73
N LEU A 72 -3.99 2.43 6.06
CA LEU A 72 -4.87 3.22 6.91
C LEU A 72 -4.47 4.71 6.94
N MET A 73 -3.18 5.01 7.08
CA MET A 73 -2.65 6.39 7.02
C MET A 73 -2.91 7.03 5.66
N THR A 74 -2.67 6.29 4.57
CA THR A 74 -2.98 6.75 3.21
C THR A 74 -4.48 6.96 3.04
N GLY A 75 -5.31 6.06 3.56
CA GLY A 75 -6.77 6.16 3.52
C GLY A 75 -7.29 7.40 4.24
N LYS A 76 -6.69 7.79 5.37
CA LYS A 76 -7.00 9.06 6.05
C LYS A 76 -6.69 10.27 5.16
N ALA A 77 -5.52 10.30 4.54
CA ALA A 77 -5.17 11.38 3.62
C ALA A 77 -6.09 11.42 2.39
N VAL A 78 -6.43 10.26 1.81
CA VAL A 78 -7.39 10.16 0.71
C VAL A 78 -8.76 10.69 1.13
N LEU A 79 -9.28 10.31 2.29
CA LEU A 79 -10.56 10.80 2.81
C LEU A 79 -10.59 12.32 3.05
N GLU A 80 -9.46 12.92 3.41
CA GLU A 80 -9.35 14.36 3.65
C GLU A 80 -9.33 15.16 2.34
N TYR A 81 -8.70 14.63 1.28
CA TYR A 81 -8.42 15.38 0.04
C TYR A 81 -9.18 14.88 -1.22
N SER A 82 -9.95 13.79 -1.16
CA SER A 82 -10.70 13.23 -2.31
C SER A 82 -12.20 13.52 -2.25
N ASP A 83 -12.90 13.44 -3.41
CA ASP A 83 -14.37 13.44 -3.41
C ASP A 83 -14.92 12.12 -2.88
N PRO A 84 -15.74 12.11 -1.81
CA PRO A 84 -16.47 10.90 -1.41
C PRO A 84 -17.45 10.38 -2.49
N TYR A 85 -17.83 11.19 -3.48
CA TYR A 85 -18.83 10.80 -4.50
C TYR A 85 -18.27 10.30 -5.84
N TYR A 86 -16.95 10.19 -6.02
CA TYR A 86 -16.35 9.78 -7.31
C TYR A 86 -16.80 8.39 -7.80
N PHE A 87 -17.12 7.46 -6.88
CA PHE A 87 -17.56 6.10 -7.23
C PHE A 87 -19.08 5.94 -7.35
N GLN A 88 -19.88 6.99 -7.08
CA GLN A 88 -21.34 6.88 -6.96
C GLN A 88 -22.12 7.57 -8.10
N THR A 89 -21.45 8.16 -9.09
CA THR A 89 -22.10 8.88 -10.21
C THR A 89 -22.85 7.96 -11.19
N GLU A 90 -22.68 6.64 -11.12
CA GLU A 90 -23.32 5.66 -12.02
C GLU A 90 -24.60 5.06 -11.42
N SER A 91 -25.59 5.85 -11.02
CA SER A 91 -26.91 5.33 -10.62
C SER A 91 -28.04 6.34 -10.84
N ASN A 92 -28.80 6.14 -11.93
CA ASN A 92 -30.08 6.74 -12.30
C ASN A 92 -30.10 8.24 -12.64
N SER A 93 -29.78 8.54 -13.91
CA SER A 93 -30.20 9.77 -14.58
C SER A 93 -31.70 9.75 -14.91
N ASN A 94 -32.55 9.93 -13.91
CA ASN A 94 -33.84 10.61 -14.14
C ASN A 94 -33.59 12.09 -13.86
N ILE A 95 -33.09 12.78 -14.88
CA ILE A 95 -32.70 14.18 -14.83
C ILE A 95 -33.96 15.03 -14.58
N THR A 96 -34.16 15.50 -13.35
CA THR A 96 -34.91 16.74 -13.11
C THR A 96 -33.88 17.86 -13.00
N VAL A 97 -33.74 18.60 -14.10
CA VAL A 97 -32.93 19.82 -14.19
C VAL A 97 -33.54 20.85 -13.24
N ASP A 98 -32.95 21.03 -12.06
CA ASP A 98 -32.99 22.33 -11.41
C ASP A 98 -31.89 22.47 -10.35
N SER A 99 -31.29 23.67 -10.30
CA SER A 99 -30.14 24.10 -9.48
C SER A 99 -28.74 23.91 -10.08
N ILE A 100 -28.47 24.71 -11.11
CA ILE A 100 -27.12 25.14 -11.47
C ILE A 100 -26.60 26.03 -10.32
N THR A 101 -25.92 25.42 -9.35
CA THR A 101 -24.84 26.07 -8.59
C THR A 101 -23.56 25.32 -8.91
N GLU A 102 -23.02 25.68 -10.06
CA GLU A 102 -21.73 25.24 -10.61
C GLU A 102 -20.60 25.80 -9.74
N VAL A 103 -20.47 25.30 -8.50
CA VAL A 103 -19.17 25.27 -7.85
C VAL A 103 -18.48 24.04 -8.41
N THR A 104 -17.70 24.24 -9.46
CA THR A 104 -16.71 23.27 -9.94
C THR A 104 -15.69 23.07 -8.82
N ILE A 105 -16.03 22.29 -7.78
CA ILE A 105 -15.02 21.79 -6.87
C ILE A 105 -14.22 20.81 -7.72
N ILE A 106 -13.04 21.25 -8.16
CA ILE A 106 -12.02 20.40 -8.76
C ILE A 106 -11.65 19.40 -7.65
N LYS A 107 -12.33 18.26 -7.63
CA LYS A 107 -12.08 17.23 -6.64
C LYS A 107 -11.23 16.14 -7.26
N TYR A 108 -10.15 15.82 -6.56
CA TYR A 108 -9.18 14.81 -6.98
C TYR A 108 -9.75 13.42 -6.79
N SER A 109 -9.45 12.53 -7.72
CA SER A 109 -9.81 11.12 -7.61
C SER A 109 -9.02 10.46 -6.46
N PRO A 110 -9.59 9.49 -5.73
CA PRO A 110 -8.89 8.77 -4.66
C PRO A 110 -7.54 8.16 -5.09
N ILE A 111 -7.44 7.74 -6.35
CA ILE A 111 -6.18 7.21 -6.94
C ILE A 111 -5.12 8.31 -7.13
N GLU A 112 -5.52 9.53 -7.46
CA GLU A 112 -4.61 10.66 -7.66
C GLU A 112 -4.01 11.10 -6.33
N VAL A 113 -4.84 11.19 -5.29
CA VAL A 113 -4.37 11.52 -3.94
C VAL A 113 -3.43 10.42 -3.41
N ALA A 114 -3.81 9.14 -3.56
CA ALA A 114 -3.00 8.02 -3.10
C ALA A 114 -1.62 7.97 -3.80
N THR A 115 -1.58 8.23 -5.11
CA THR A 115 -0.31 8.25 -5.88
C THR A 115 0.57 9.45 -5.52
N ALA A 116 -0.02 10.63 -5.29
CA ALA A 116 0.72 11.80 -4.81
C ALA A 116 1.38 11.56 -3.43
N VAL A 117 0.63 10.95 -2.49
CA VAL A 117 1.17 10.54 -1.18
C VAL A 117 2.30 9.53 -1.36
N THR A 118 2.11 8.52 -2.21
CA THR A 118 3.11 7.48 -2.47
C THR A 118 4.40 8.06 -3.06
N ILE A 119 4.30 8.97 -4.03
CA ILE A 119 5.46 9.66 -4.62
C ILE A 119 6.19 10.49 -3.57
N THR A 120 5.45 11.23 -2.74
CA THR A 120 6.02 12.05 -1.67
C THR A 120 6.81 11.18 -0.69
N VAL A 121 6.23 10.06 -0.25
CA VAL A 121 6.90 9.07 0.61
C VAL A 121 8.15 8.50 -0.06
N ALA A 122 8.10 8.21 -1.37
CA ALA A 122 9.26 7.70 -2.11
C ALA A 122 10.41 8.71 -2.16
N ILE A 123 10.12 10.00 -2.35
CA ILE A 123 11.13 11.06 -2.33
C ILE A 123 11.76 11.17 -0.94
N PHE A 124 10.94 11.15 0.13
CA PHE A 124 11.46 11.13 1.50
C PHE A 124 12.31 9.90 1.79
N GLN A 125 11.92 8.73 1.30
CA GLN A 125 12.68 7.49 1.45
C GLN A 125 14.03 7.57 0.72
N LEU A 126 14.06 8.16 -0.48
CA LEU A 126 15.29 8.39 -1.25
C LEU A 126 16.21 9.40 -0.54
N ALA A 127 15.65 10.49 0.00
CA ALA A 127 16.41 11.47 0.77
C ALA A 127 17.01 10.85 2.05
N MET A 128 16.22 10.08 2.81
CA MET A 128 16.69 9.33 3.98
C MET A 128 17.81 8.34 3.63
N TYR A 129 17.70 7.68 2.47
CA TYR A 129 18.73 6.77 1.96
C TYR A 129 20.04 7.49 1.64
N ILE A 130 19.99 8.62 0.91
CA ILE A 130 21.16 9.44 0.56
C ILE A 130 21.85 9.99 1.80
N LEU A 131 21.06 10.47 2.76
CA LEU A 131 21.58 11.01 4.01
C LEU A 131 22.03 9.92 5.01
N GLN A 132 21.89 8.64 4.65
CA GLN A 132 22.20 7.49 5.51
C GLN A 132 21.53 7.56 6.90
N LEU A 133 20.35 8.16 7.00
CA LEU A 133 19.59 8.26 8.27
C LEU A 133 18.99 6.92 8.74
N GLY A 134 19.32 5.81 8.08
CA GLY A 134 18.97 4.46 8.56
C GLY A 134 19.44 4.20 9.99
N ALA A 135 20.51 4.85 10.45
CA ALA A 135 20.96 4.78 11.85
C ALA A 135 19.98 5.44 12.84
N VAL A 136 19.23 6.47 12.43
CA VAL A 136 18.22 7.13 13.29
C VAL A 136 17.00 6.25 13.50
N SER A 137 16.61 5.46 12.49
CA SER A 137 15.60 4.40 12.67
C SER A 137 16.03 3.36 13.72
N ALA A 138 17.33 3.13 13.89
CA ALA A 138 17.85 2.21 14.92
C ALA A 138 17.84 2.84 16.33
N LEU A 139 17.58 4.15 16.47
CA LEU A 139 17.44 4.83 17.76
C LEU A 139 15.98 4.81 18.28
N LEU A 140 15.02 4.35 17.48
CA LEU A 140 13.65 4.16 17.96
C LEU A 140 13.64 2.97 18.93
N SER A 141 13.24 3.24 20.18
CA SER A 141 13.14 2.21 21.21
C SER A 141 12.16 1.10 20.79
N GLU A 142 12.50 -0.16 21.06
CA GLU A 142 11.64 -1.31 20.78
C GLU A 142 10.25 -1.17 21.43
N THR A 143 10.17 -0.54 22.61
CA THR A 143 8.91 -0.23 23.29
C THR A 143 8.02 0.74 22.52
N LEU A 144 8.60 1.70 21.80
CA LEU A 144 7.83 2.64 20.98
C LEU A 144 7.26 1.95 19.74
N VAL A 145 8.07 1.14 19.06
CA VAL A 145 7.64 0.37 17.89
C VAL A 145 6.56 -0.64 18.25
N SER A 146 6.73 -1.35 19.37
CA SER A 146 5.75 -2.32 19.88
C SER A 146 4.44 -1.64 20.31
N GLY A 147 4.52 -0.50 21.01
CA GLY A 147 3.36 0.28 21.40
C GLY A 147 2.57 0.83 20.21
N PHE A 148 3.27 1.38 19.21
CA PHE A 148 2.65 1.85 17.97
C PHE A 148 1.96 0.71 17.21
N THR A 149 2.64 -0.44 17.06
CA THR A 149 2.09 -1.61 16.36
C THR A 149 0.85 -2.14 17.06
N THR A 150 0.87 -2.22 18.41
CA THR A 150 -0.29 -2.66 19.20
C THR A 150 -1.47 -1.69 19.08
N GLY A 151 -1.20 -0.38 19.14
CA GLY A 151 -2.24 0.64 18.94
C GLY A 151 -2.85 0.58 17.55
N ALA A 152 -2.02 0.42 16.52
CA ALA A 152 -2.49 0.26 15.15
C ALA A 152 -3.31 -1.03 14.96
N ALA A 153 -2.93 -2.13 15.62
CA ALA A 153 -3.66 -3.40 15.56
C ALA A 153 -5.04 -3.35 16.25
N ILE A 154 -5.26 -2.47 17.22
CA ILE A 154 -6.58 -2.24 17.82
C ILE A 154 -7.46 -1.37 16.91
N HIS A 155 -6.84 -0.46 16.14
CA HIS A 155 -7.58 0.40 15.23
C HIS A 155 -8.02 -0.35 13.95
N VAL A 156 -7.16 -1.21 13.40
CA VAL A 156 -7.47 -2.02 12.20
C VAL A 156 -8.52 -3.07 12.52
#